data_AF-A0A5I0F1N8-F1
#
_entry.id   AF-A0A5I0F1N8-F1
#
_cell.length_a   1.000
_cell.length_b   1.000
_cell.length_c   1.000
_cell.angle_alpha   90.00
_cell.angle_beta   90.00
_cell.angle_gamma   90.00
#
_symmetry.space_group_name_H-M   'P 1'
#
loop_
_entity.id
_entity.type
_entity.pdbx_description
1 polymer ?
#
loop_
_entity_poly.entity_id
_entity_poly.type
_entity_poly.pdbx_seq_one_letter_code
_entity_poly.pdbx_strand_id
1 'polypeptide(L)'
;MKSNTSQQRPYQEVGAMIRDLIVQTPYRPGERLPPEREIAERLNVTRTVVREALIMLEIKGLVEVRRGAGIYVLDSADNNEMEGADVNHCNDAGPFELLQARQLLESNIAEFAALQATREDIIKMRQALQLEERELASSAPGGSESGDMQFHLAIAEATHNSMLVELFRQSWQWRENNPMWLQLHSHLGDTLYRKEWLVDHKQILAALIKKDARAAKLAMWQHLENVKQRLLEFSNVDDIYFDGYLFESWPLDNVDA
;
A
#
# COMPACT_ATOMS: atom_id res chain seq x y z
N MET A 1 13.19 -10.12 35.71
CA MET A 1 13.46 -9.25 34.54
C MET A 1 12.23 -9.32 33.65
N LYS A 2 11.49 -8.22 33.52
CA LYS A 2 10.28 -8.15 32.70
C LYS A 2 10.71 -8.32 31.24
N SER A 3 10.18 -9.32 30.55
CA SER A 3 10.35 -9.52 29.12
C SER A 3 9.88 -8.25 28.41
N ASN A 4 10.72 -7.79 27.49
CA ASN A 4 10.51 -6.62 26.64
C ASN A 4 9.24 -6.86 25.84
N THR A 5 8.12 -6.27 26.28
CA THR A 5 6.85 -6.32 25.55
C THR A 5 7.09 -5.64 24.21
N SER A 6 6.93 -6.35 23.09
CA SER A 6 6.93 -5.68 21.79
C SER A 6 5.88 -4.60 21.86
N GLN A 7 6.28 -3.36 21.56
CA GLN A 7 5.36 -2.23 21.53
C GLN A 7 4.31 -2.57 20.46
N GLN A 8 3.04 -2.70 20.86
CA GLN A 8 1.97 -3.05 19.93
C GLN A 8 1.90 -1.99 18.83
N ARG A 9 1.70 -2.43 17.58
CA ARG A 9 1.58 -1.50 16.45
C ARG A 9 0.25 -0.74 16.58
N PRO A 10 0.18 0.54 16.14
CA PRO A 10 -1.04 1.34 16.29
C PRO A 10 -2.31 0.68 15.73
N TYR A 11 -2.22 0.00 14.58
CA TYR A 11 -3.36 -0.69 13.99
C TYR A 11 -3.81 -1.92 14.79
N GLN A 12 -2.90 -2.56 15.55
CA GLN A 12 -3.22 -3.69 16.41
C GLN A 12 -4.00 -3.21 17.64
N GLU A 13 -3.58 -2.08 18.23
CA GLU A 13 -4.28 -1.43 19.34
C GLU A 13 -5.68 -0.98 18.90
N VAL A 14 -5.78 -0.28 17.77
CA VAL A 14 -7.06 0.15 17.20
C VAL A 14 -7.95 -1.05 16.85
N GLY A 15 -7.39 -2.14 16.32
CA GLY A 15 -8.14 -3.36 16.04
C GLY A 15 -8.68 -4.02 17.31
N ALA A 16 -7.93 -4.00 18.41
CA ALA A 16 -8.42 -4.46 19.71
C ALA A 16 -9.58 -3.58 20.22
N MET A 17 -9.48 -2.25 20.09
CA MET A 17 -10.58 -1.33 20.44
C MET A 17 -11.84 -1.57 19.60
N ILE A 18 -11.71 -1.78 18.30
CA ILE A 18 -12.85 -2.06 17.41
C ILE A 18 -13.47 -3.41 17.75
N ARG A 19 -12.66 -4.45 18.02
CA ARG A 19 -13.16 -5.75 18.50
C ARG A 19 -13.95 -5.57 19.81
N ASP A 20 -13.41 -4.85 20.77
CA ASP A 20 -14.07 -4.63 22.05
C ASP A 20 -15.38 -3.85 21.88
N LEU A 21 -15.42 -2.89 20.95
CA LEU A 21 -16.66 -2.21 20.56
C LEU A 21 -17.68 -3.18 19.96
N ILE A 22 -17.27 -4.10 19.09
CA ILE A 22 -18.14 -5.14 18.49
C ILE A 22 -18.71 -6.06 19.57
N VAL A 23 -17.90 -6.46 20.55
CA VAL A 23 -18.30 -7.40 21.62
C VAL A 23 -19.16 -6.72 22.70
N GLN A 24 -18.85 -5.48 23.06
CA GLN A 24 -19.52 -4.76 24.15
C GLN A 24 -20.81 -4.06 23.69
N THR A 25 -20.89 -3.70 22.40
CA THR A 25 -22.11 -3.16 21.78
C THR A 25 -22.91 -4.35 21.24
N PRO A 26 -24.25 -4.35 21.28
CA PRO A 26 -25.06 -5.48 20.79
C PRO A 26 -25.11 -5.54 19.26
N TYR A 27 -23.97 -5.41 18.56
CA TYR A 27 -23.93 -5.62 17.12
C TYR A 27 -24.26 -7.08 16.83
N ARG A 28 -25.36 -7.31 16.10
CA ARG A 28 -25.71 -8.64 15.63
C ARG A 28 -24.87 -8.99 14.39
N PRO A 29 -24.59 -10.28 14.14
CA PRO A 29 -24.05 -10.70 12.87
C PRO A 29 -24.88 -10.15 11.70
N GLY A 30 -24.21 -9.57 10.71
CA GLY A 30 -24.80 -8.87 9.58
C GLY A 30 -25.14 -7.40 9.82
N GLU A 31 -24.93 -6.85 11.02
CA GLU A 31 -25.04 -5.40 11.25
C GLU A 31 -23.85 -4.64 10.69
N ARG A 32 -24.12 -3.42 10.24
CA ARG A 32 -23.14 -2.53 9.60
C ARG A 32 -22.42 -1.68 10.66
N LEU A 33 -21.10 -1.70 10.65
CA LEU A 33 -20.27 -0.80 11.46
C LEU A 33 -20.28 0.64 10.90
N PRO A 34 -19.97 1.65 11.74
CA PRO A 34 -19.78 3.01 11.27
C PRO A 34 -18.71 3.08 10.16
N PRO A 35 -18.79 4.07 9.24
CA PRO A 35 -17.76 4.28 8.23
C PRO A 35 -16.37 4.51 8.84
N GLU A 36 -15.31 4.17 8.09
CA GLU A 36 -13.92 4.28 8.58
C GLU A 36 -13.55 5.68 9.08
N ARG A 37 -14.06 6.73 8.42
CA ARG A 37 -13.86 8.12 8.84
C ARG A 37 -14.42 8.39 10.22
N GLU A 38 -15.62 7.91 10.49
CA GLU A 38 -16.27 8.08 11.79
C GLU A 38 -15.56 7.29 12.88
N ILE A 39 -15.10 6.08 12.58
CA ILE A 39 -14.26 5.28 13.50
C ILE A 39 -12.95 6.03 13.80
N ALA A 40 -12.30 6.58 12.77
CA ALA A 40 -11.05 7.34 12.90
C ALA A 40 -11.24 8.58 13.77
N GLU A 41 -12.32 9.34 13.57
CA GLU A 41 -12.69 10.51 14.38
C GLU A 41 -12.98 10.11 15.84
N ARG A 42 -13.78 9.06 16.07
CA ARG A 42 -14.13 8.57 17.41
C ARG A 42 -12.93 8.07 18.21
N LEU A 43 -11.98 7.41 17.54
CA LEU A 43 -10.79 6.86 18.16
C LEU A 43 -9.60 7.83 18.13
N ASN A 44 -9.74 9.01 17.50
CA ASN A 44 -8.70 10.02 17.32
C ASN A 44 -7.41 9.47 16.69
N VAL A 45 -7.57 8.73 15.58
CA VAL A 45 -6.48 8.12 14.82
C VAL A 45 -6.63 8.42 13.33
N THR A 46 -5.61 8.11 12.52
CA THR A 46 -5.70 8.29 11.07
C THR A 46 -6.57 7.21 10.43
N ARG A 47 -7.14 7.52 9.27
CA ARG A 47 -7.90 6.56 8.45
C ARG A 47 -7.06 5.37 8.01
N THR A 48 -5.75 5.56 7.74
CA THR A 48 -4.83 4.47 7.39
C THR A 48 -4.75 3.43 8.50
N VAL A 49 -4.65 3.86 9.76
CA VAL A 49 -4.58 2.96 10.93
C VAL A 49 -5.91 2.22 11.12
N VAL A 50 -7.05 2.89 10.93
CA VAL A 50 -8.38 2.24 10.97
C VAL A 50 -8.52 1.22 9.84
N ARG A 51 -8.11 1.56 8.62
CA ARG A 51 -8.15 0.64 7.48
C ARG A 51 -7.31 -0.60 7.76
N GLU A 52 -6.10 -0.44 8.28
CA GLU A 52 -5.24 -1.56 8.68
C GLU A 52 -5.86 -2.42 9.76
N ALA A 53 -6.45 -1.79 10.78
CA ALA A 53 -7.15 -2.49 11.85
C ALA A 53 -8.33 -3.32 11.30
N LEU A 54 -9.13 -2.76 10.40
CA LEU A 54 -10.27 -3.45 9.77
C LEU A 54 -9.83 -4.59 8.85
N ILE A 55 -8.76 -4.41 8.07
CA ILE A 55 -8.18 -5.49 7.26
C ILE A 55 -7.67 -6.63 8.15
N MET A 56 -7.01 -6.31 9.27
CA MET A 56 -6.60 -7.33 10.24
C MET A 56 -7.81 -8.08 10.81
N LEU A 57 -8.90 -7.38 11.16
CA LEU A 57 -10.13 -7.99 11.68
C LEU A 57 -10.86 -8.82 10.61
N GLU A 58 -10.78 -8.42 9.33
CA GLU A 58 -11.33 -9.14 8.20
C GLU A 58 -10.59 -10.46 7.95
N ILE A 59 -9.25 -10.44 7.97
CA ILE A 59 -8.42 -11.66 7.91
C ILE A 59 -8.77 -12.62 9.06
N LYS A 60 -9.13 -12.07 10.22
CA LYS A 60 -9.57 -12.84 11.40
C LYS A 60 -11.04 -13.27 11.34
N GLY A 61 -11.79 -12.92 10.30
CA GLY A 61 -13.20 -13.30 10.15
C GLY A 61 -14.16 -12.64 11.13
N LEU A 62 -13.79 -11.50 11.74
CA LEU A 62 -14.67 -10.73 12.63
C LEU A 62 -15.56 -9.75 11.87
N VAL A 63 -15.07 -9.24 10.75
CA VAL A 63 -15.79 -8.30 9.88
C VAL A 63 -15.60 -8.69 8.43
N GLU A 64 -16.51 -8.23 7.57
CA GLU A 64 -16.42 -8.33 6.13
C GLU A 64 -16.50 -6.92 5.53
N VAL A 65 -15.53 -6.55 4.71
CA VAL A 65 -15.55 -5.28 3.99
C VAL A 65 -16.18 -5.52 2.62
N ARG A 66 -17.36 -4.92 2.38
CA ARG A 66 -18.06 -5.00 1.10
C ARG A 66 -17.89 -3.70 0.32
N ARG A 67 -17.30 -3.78 -0.88
CA ARG A 67 -17.08 -2.64 -1.77
C ARG A 67 -18.39 -1.85 -1.96
N GLY A 68 -18.37 -0.58 -1.54
CA GLY A 68 -19.51 0.34 -1.65
C GLY A 68 -20.71 0.06 -0.74
N ALA A 69 -20.73 -1.05 -0.01
CA ALA A 69 -21.83 -1.38 0.91
C ALA A 69 -21.46 -1.11 2.38
N GLY A 70 -20.16 -1.06 2.71
CA GLY A 70 -19.66 -0.79 4.06
C GLY A 70 -19.08 -2.03 4.73
N ILE A 71 -18.91 -1.94 6.05
CA ILE A 71 -18.25 -2.96 6.87
C ILE A 71 -19.32 -3.67 7.68
N TYR A 72 -19.34 -5.01 7.67
CA TYR A 72 -20.37 -5.82 8.31
C TYR A 72 -19.76 -6.76 9.34
N VAL A 73 -20.42 -6.92 10.49
CA VAL A 73 -20.00 -7.88 11.53
C VAL A 73 -20.32 -9.30 11.08
N LEU A 74 -19.40 -10.24 11.24
CA LEU A 74 -19.60 -11.66 10.93
C LEU A 74 -20.02 -12.44 12.19
N ASP A 75 -20.65 -13.60 11.99
CA ASP A 75 -21.00 -14.51 13.08
C ASP A 75 -19.77 -15.31 13.51
N SER A 76 -19.04 -14.78 14.49
CA SER A 76 -17.82 -15.42 14.99
C SER A 76 -18.17 -16.40 16.10
N ALA A 77 -18.40 -17.67 15.74
CA ALA A 77 -18.69 -18.75 16.69
C ALA A 77 -17.49 -19.11 17.61
N ASP A 78 -16.26 -18.74 17.25
CA ASP A 78 -15.03 -19.02 18.01
C ASP A 78 -14.35 -17.73 18.48
N ASN A 79 -14.84 -17.17 19.58
CA ASN A 79 -14.30 -15.96 20.21
C ASN A 79 -13.07 -16.21 21.11
N ASN A 80 -12.36 -17.35 20.99
CA ASN A 80 -11.36 -17.76 22.00
C ASN A 80 -9.93 -18.08 21.51
N GLU A 81 -9.60 -17.97 20.22
CA GLU A 81 -8.21 -18.17 19.77
C GLU A 81 -7.57 -16.85 19.35
N MET A 82 -7.39 -15.95 20.33
CA MET A 82 -6.64 -14.70 20.17
C MET A 82 -5.19 -14.76 20.65
N GLU A 83 -4.69 -15.95 21.01
CA GLU A 83 -3.28 -16.13 21.38
C GLU A 83 -2.60 -17.09 20.41
N GLY A 84 -1.66 -16.58 19.63
CA GLY A 84 -0.62 -17.40 19.02
C GLY A 84 -0.84 -17.80 17.56
N ALA A 85 -0.94 -16.83 16.65
CA ALA A 85 -0.23 -17.00 15.39
C ALA A 85 1.13 -16.33 15.58
N ASP A 86 2.10 -17.11 16.07
CA ASP A 86 3.51 -16.76 15.98
C ASP A 86 3.86 -16.69 14.49
N VAL A 87 3.69 -15.50 13.89
CA VAL A 87 4.09 -15.21 12.50
C VAL A 87 5.60 -15.10 12.49
N ASN A 88 6.26 -16.22 12.75
CA ASN A 88 7.69 -16.34 12.58
C ASN A 88 7.99 -16.15 11.09
N HIS A 89 8.63 -15.01 10.79
CA HIS A 89 9.24 -14.57 9.53
C HIS A 89 8.42 -13.63 8.63
N CYS A 90 8.27 -12.37 9.03
CA CYS A 90 8.62 -11.16 8.26
C CYS A 90 8.13 -9.91 9.01
N ASN A 91 8.65 -8.74 8.64
CA ASN A 91 8.29 -7.42 9.16
C ASN A 91 6.77 -7.26 9.50
N ASP A 92 6.44 -6.98 10.77
CA ASP A 92 5.07 -6.71 11.26
C ASP A 92 4.49 -5.35 10.79
N ALA A 93 5.15 -4.66 9.85
CA ALA A 93 4.66 -3.41 9.30
C ALA A 93 3.33 -3.62 8.55
N GLY A 94 2.39 -2.72 8.81
CA GLY A 94 1.15 -2.64 8.04
C GLY A 94 1.43 -2.21 6.58
N PRO A 95 0.48 -2.43 5.66
CA PRO A 95 0.62 -2.08 4.25
C PRO A 95 0.90 -0.58 4.01
N PHE A 96 0.42 0.34 4.86
CA PHE A 96 0.67 1.77 4.67
C PHE A 96 2.03 2.21 5.24
N GLU A 97 2.49 1.60 6.35
CA GLU A 97 3.86 1.78 6.84
C GLU A 97 4.87 1.29 5.79
N LEU A 98 4.59 0.14 5.16
CA LEU A 98 5.38 -0.38 4.06
C LEU A 98 5.37 0.55 2.83
N LEU A 99 4.20 1.07 2.44
CA LEU A 99 4.11 2.04 1.34
C LEU A 99 4.91 3.31 1.60
N GLN A 100 4.89 3.82 2.84
CA GLN A 100 5.64 5.01 3.20
C GLN A 100 7.15 4.77 3.11
N ALA A 101 7.62 3.59 3.56
CA ALA A 101 9.02 3.17 3.41
C ALA A 101 9.41 3.06 1.93
N ARG A 102 8.56 2.43 1.11
CA ARG A 102 8.74 2.35 -0.35
C ARG A 102 8.78 3.74 -1.00
N GLN A 103 7.91 4.65 -0.60
CA GLN A 103 7.84 6.01 -1.14
C GLN A 103 9.14 6.77 -0.92
N LEU A 104 9.73 6.65 0.27
CA LEU A 104 11.05 7.21 0.57
C LEU A 104 12.16 6.48 -0.21
N LEU A 105 12.19 5.15 -0.17
CA LEU A 105 13.28 4.39 -0.78
C LEU A 105 13.29 4.51 -2.31
N GLU A 106 12.17 4.22 -2.96
CA GLU A 106 12.06 4.12 -4.41
C GLU A 106 12.18 5.49 -5.09
N SER A 107 11.69 6.57 -4.46
CA SER A 107 11.88 7.92 -5.02
C SER A 107 13.35 8.36 -5.03
N ASN A 108 14.11 8.06 -3.97
CA ASN A 108 15.55 8.35 -3.94
C ASN A 108 16.34 7.40 -4.88
N ILE A 109 15.89 6.15 -5.04
CA ILE A 109 16.43 5.24 -6.06
C ILE A 109 16.20 5.81 -7.46
N ALA A 110 15.00 6.29 -7.77
CA ALA A 110 14.69 6.88 -9.08
C ALA A 110 15.50 8.16 -9.35
N GLU A 111 15.66 9.01 -8.34
CA GLU A 111 16.53 10.20 -8.40
C GLU A 111 17.96 9.82 -8.78
N PHE A 112 18.54 8.84 -8.06
CA PHE A 112 19.91 8.42 -8.28
C PHE A 112 20.08 7.68 -9.62
N ALA A 113 19.11 6.83 -9.98
CA ALA A 113 19.08 6.13 -11.26
C ALA A 113 19.07 7.10 -12.45
N ALA A 114 18.38 8.25 -12.37
CA ALA A 114 18.38 9.25 -13.45
C ALA A 114 19.79 9.72 -13.83
N LEU A 115 20.68 9.84 -12.84
CA LEU A 115 22.06 10.28 -13.04
C LEU A 115 22.91 9.17 -13.68
N GLN A 116 22.69 7.92 -13.28
CA GLN A 116 23.53 6.77 -13.65
C GLN A 116 23.06 6.02 -14.90
N ALA A 117 21.75 6.04 -15.19
CA ALA A 117 21.13 5.17 -16.18
C ALA A 117 21.82 5.22 -17.55
N THR A 118 22.10 4.03 -18.09
CA THR A 118 22.62 3.84 -19.43
C THR A 118 21.49 3.63 -20.44
N ARG A 119 21.86 3.62 -21.73
CA ARG A 119 20.90 3.28 -22.80
C ARG A 119 20.31 1.87 -22.62
N GLU A 120 21.10 0.92 -22.13
CA GLU A 120 20.65 -0.47 -21.92
C GLU A 120 19.62 -0.54 -20.79
N ASP A 121 19.83 0.21 -19.70
CA ASP A 121 18.86 0.26 -18.59
C ASP A 121 17.52 0.84 -19.04
N ILE A 122 17.55 1.92 -19.82
CA ILE A 122 16.33 2.50 -20.40
C ILE A 122 15.59 1.51 -21.31
N ILE A 123 16.31 0.63 -22.03
CA ILE A 123 15.70 -0.42 -22.84
C ILE A 123 15.01 -1.46 -21.94
N LYS A 124 15.64 -1.89 -20.84
CA LYS A 124 15.03 -2.81 -19.87
C LYS A 124 13.75 -2.24 -19.27
N MET A 125 13.77 -0.97 -18.85
CA MET A 125 12.59 -0.28 -18.34
C MET A 125 11.45 -0.23 -19.36
N ARG A 126 11.75 0.05 -20.63
CA ARG A 126 10.73 0.01 -21.71
C ARG A 126 10.14 -1.38 -21.91
N GLN A 127 10.96 -2.42 -21.83
CA GLN A 127 10.50 -3.80 -21.96
C GLN A 127 9.57 -4.19 -20.81
N ALA A 128 9.89 -3.78 -19.59
CA ALA A 128 9.02 -3.98 -18.43
C ALA A 128 7.65 -3.29 -18.59
N LEU A 129 7.61 -2.03 -19.06
CA LEU A 129 6.33 -1.34 -19.33
C LEU A 129 5.53 -1.99 -20.47
N GLN A 130 6.21 -2.52 -21.49
CA GLN A 130 5.54 -3.28 -22.55
C GLN A 130 4.94 -4.59 -22.03
N LEU A 131 5.59 -5.23 -21.05
CA LEU A 131 5.04 -6.40 -20.39
C LEU A 131 3.78 -6.02 -19.59
N GLU A 132 3.86 -4.97 -18.77
CA GLU A 132 2.73 -4.47 -17.98
C GLU A 132 1.53 -4.09 -18.87
N GLU A 133 1.77 -3.44 -20.01
CA GLU A 133 0.74 -3.13 -21.01
C GLU A 133 0.03 -4.39 -21.56
N ARG A 134 0.77 -5.47 -21.78
CA ARG A 134 0.21 -6.73 -22.28
C ARG A 134 -0.58 -7.47 -21.19
N GLU A 135 -0.08 -7.46 -19.96
CA GLU A 135 -0.79 -8.02 -18.79
C GLU A 135 -2.13 -7.32 -18.60
N LEU A 136 -2.14 -5.99 -18.71
CA LEU A 136 -3.35 -5.17 -18.68
C LEU A 136 -4.35 -5.51 -19.80
N ALA A 137 -3.85 -5.74 -21.02
CA ALA A 137 -4.70 -6.05 -22.17
C ALA A 137 -5.29 -7.48 -22.12
N SER A 138 -4.59 -8.41 -21.49
CA SER A 138 -4.98 -9.83 -21.42
C SER A 138 -5.84 -10.19 -20.21
N SER A 139 -6.08 -9.24 -19.30
CA SER A 139 -6.74 -9.48 -18.00
C SER A 139 -6.09 -10.61 -17.19
N ALA A 140 -4.81 -10.90 -17.44
CA ALA A 140 -4.07 -11.92 -16.71
C ALA A 140 -3.84 -11.42 -15.28
N PRO A 141 -4.02 -12.26 -14.25
CA PRO A 141 -3.58 -11.93 -12.90
C PRO A 141 -2.05 -11.70 -12.92
N GLY A 142 -1.60 -10.57 -12.38
CA GLY A 142 -0.17 -10.30 -12.22
C GLY A 142 0.45 -11.32 -11.26
N GLY A 143 1.53 -11.97 -11.69
CA GLY A 143 2.33 -12.86 -10.85
C GLY A 143 3.55 -12.15 -10.25
N SER A 144 4.39 -12.92 -9.55
CA SER A 144 5.66 -12.48 -8.93
C SER A 144 6.66 -11.88 -9.94
N GLU A 145 6.48 -12.15 -11.25
CA GLU A 145 7.28 -11.59 -12.35
C GLU A 145 6.52 -10.55 -13.20
N SER A 146 5.57 -9.81 -12.60
CA SER A 146 4.78 -8.81 -13.32
C SER A 146 5.63 -7.68 -13.92
N GLY A 147 5.09 -7.02 -14.96
CA GLY A 147 5.74 -5.86 -15.58
C GLY A 147 5.99 -4.70 -14.60
N ASP A 148 5.10 -4.53 -13.61
CA ASP A 148 5.24 -3.58 -12.49
C ASP A 148 6.53 -3.87 -11.69
N MET A 149 6.68 -5.09 -11.17
CA MET A 149 7.87 -5.51 -10.44
C MET A 149 9.15 -5.32 -11.25
N GLN A 150 9.13 -5.75 -12.52
CA GLN A 150 10.29 -5.65 -13.40
C GLN A 150 10.67 -4.19 -13.69
N PHE A 151 9.70 -3.28 -13.76
CA PHE A 151 9.96 -1.87 -14.01
C PHE A 151 10.68 -1.23 -12.82
N HIS A 152 10.15 -1.41 -11.61
CA HIS A 152 10.77 -0.90 -10.39
C HIS A 152 12.16 -1.50 -10.15
N LEU A 153 12.32 -2.81 -10.41
CA LEU A 153 13.62 -3.47 -10.34
C LEU A 153 14.62 -2.88 -11.34
N ALA A 154 14.19 -2.63 -12.59
CA ALA A 154 15.06 -2.04 -13.61
C ALA A 154 15.54 -0.63 -13.22
N ILE A 155 14.70 0.17 -12.55
CA ILE A 155 15.11 1.47 -11.98
C ILE A 155 16.16 1.28 -10.89
N ALA A 156 15.95 0.33 -9.97
CA ALA A 156 16.93 0.01 -8.94
C ALA A 156 18.27 -0.45 -9.55
N GLU A 157 18.25 -1.31 -10.56
CA GLU A 157 19.46 -1.79 -11.24
C GLU A 157 20.20 -0.66 -11.98
N ALA A 158 19.47 0.32 -12.52
CA ALA A 158 20.03 1.49 -13.20
C ALA A 158 20.81 2.42 -12.26
N THR A 159 20.71 2.25 -10.94
CA THR A 159 21.61 2.91 -9.98
C THR A 159 23.04 2.36 -10.02
N HIS A 160 23.22 1.17 -10.61
CA HIS A 160 24.45 0.38 -10.56
C HIS A 160 25.02 0.19 -9.15
N ASN A 161 24.14 0.23 -8.14
CA ASN A 161 24.48 0.04 -6.74
C ASN A 161 23.78 -1.22 -6.21
N SER A 162 24.55 -2.29 -6.02
CA SER A 162 24.01 -3.59 -5.60
C SER A 162 23.31 -3.55 -4.23
N MET A 163 23.72 -2.65 -3.33
CA MET A 163 23.07 -2.51 -2.03
C MET A 163 21.67 -1.90 -2.17
N LEU A 164 21.49 -0.91 -3.05
CA LEU A 164 20.17 -0.32 -3.33
C LEU A 164 19.24 -1.34 -4.01
N VAL A 165 19.77 -2.15 -4.92
CA VAL A 165 19.01 -3.25 -5.54
C VAL A 165 18.55 -4.26 -4.50
N GLU A 166 19.41 -4.63 -3.55
CA GLU A 166 19.07 -5.58 -2.49
C GLU A 166 18.01 -5.03 -1.54
N LEU A 167 18.13 -3.76 -1.11
CA LEU A 167 17.11 -3.11 -0.28
C LEU A 167 15.74 -3.06 -1.00
N PHE A 168 15.74 -2.75 -2.29
CA PHE A 168 14.52 -2.79 -3.10
C PHE A 168 13.92 -4.21 -3.14
N ARG A 169 14.74 -5.24 -3.42
CA ARG A 169 14.27 -6.64 -3.48
C ARG A 169 13.65 -7.10 -2.16
N GLN A 170 14.29 -6.78 -1.03
CA GLN A 170 13.73 -7.11 0.29
C GLN A 170 12.42 -6.37 0.56
N SER A 171 12.36 -5.07 0.26
CA SER A 171 11.14 -4.26 0.37
C SER A 171 9.98 -4.86 -0.45
N TRP A 172 10.26 -5.25 -1.70
CA TRP A 172 9.27 -5.90 -2.57
C TRP A 172 8.83 -7.27 -2.05
N GLN A 173 9.76 -8.07 -1.52
CA GLN A 173 9.45 -9.37 -0.95
C GLN A 173 8.54 -9.24 0.29
N TRP A 174 8.79 -8.24 1.15
CA TRP A 174 7.91 -7.96 2.28
C TRP A 174 6.51 -7.55 1.83
N ARG A 175 6.38 -6.81 0.73
CA ARG A 175 5.08 -6.46 0.12
C ARG A 175 4.32 -7.70 -0.35
N GLU A 176 4.96 -8.54 -1.17
CA GLU A 176 4.32 -9.73 -1.75
C GLU A 176 3.88 -10.74 -0.68
N ASN A 177 4.64 -10.85 0.42
CA ASN A 177 4.37 -11.80 1.49
C ASN A 177 3.48 -11.24 2.62
N ASN A 178 3.04 -9.98 2.55
CA ASN A 178 2.23 -9.37 3.60
C ASN A 178 0.74 -9.74 3.42
N PRO A 179 0.12 -10.48 4.36
CA PRO A 179 -1.28 -10.90 4.23
C PRO A 179 -2.26 -9.71 4.19
N MET A 180 -1.97 -8.64 4.93
CA MET A 180 -2.79 -7.42 4.91
C MET A 180 -2.67 -6.69 3.58
N TRP A 181 -1.50 -6.71 2.94
CA TRP A 181 -1.32 -6.19 1.58
C TRP A 181 -2.17 -6.95 0.57
N LEU A 182 -2.09 -8.29 0.59
CA LEU A 182 -2.86 -9.17 -0.29
C LEU A 182 -4.37 -8.97 -0.10
N GLN A 183 -4.82 -8.90 1.16
CA GLN A 183 -6.22 -8.64 1.49
C GLN A 183 -6.67 -7.25 1.02
N LEU A 184 -5.85 -6.21 1.20
CA LEU A 184 -6.18 -4.87 0.73
C LEU A 184 -6.32 -4.81 -0.80
N HIS A 185 -5.49 -5.56 -1.53
CA HIS A 185 -5.53 -5.63 -2.99
C HIS A 185 -6.70 -6.46 -3.54
N SER A 186 -7.20 -7.44 -2.78
CA SER A 186 -8.35 -8.25 -3.22
C SER A 186 -9.63 -7.41 -3.39
N HIS A 187 -9.72 -6.28 -2.69
CA HIS A 187 -10.81 -5.30 -2.81
C HIS A 187 -10.73 -4.46 -4.10
N LEU A 188 -9.59 -4.46 -4.80
CA LEU A 188 -9.40 -3.75 -6.08
C LEU A 188 -9.98 -4.57 -7.24
N GLY A 189 -11.31 -4.54 -7.38
CA GLY A 189 -12.04 -5.38 -8.34
C GLY A 189 -12.02 -4.94 -9.82
N ASP A 190 -11.43 -3.79 -10.17
CA ASP A 190 -11.33 -3.33 -11.57
C ASP A 190 -9.87 -3.14 -12.00
N THR A 191 -9.60 -3.16 -13.31
CA THR A 191 -8.24 -2.91 -13.84
C THR A 191 -7.98 -1.42 -14.12
N LEU A 192 -8.90 -0.51 -13.74
CA LEU A 192 -8.77 0.92 -14.02
C LEU A 192 -7.57 1.51 -13.30
N TYR A 193 -7.35 1.13 -12.03
CA TYR A 193 -6.20 1.59 -11.27
C TYR A 193 -4.86 1.23 -11.92
N ARG A 194 -4.76 0.04 -12.52
CA ARG A 194 -3.55 -0.41 -13.20
C ARG A 194 -3.24 0.44 -14.43
N LYS A 195 -4.26 0.98 -15.10
CA LYS A 195 -4.05 1.91 -16.23
C LYS A 195 -3.49 3.25 -15.75
N GLU A 196 -3.94 3.74 -14.60
CA GLU A 196 -3.42 4.97 -13.99
C GLU A 196 -1.98 4.79 -13.53
N TRP A 197 -1.67 3.68 -12.86
CA TRP A 197 -0.29 3.36 -12.45
C TRP A 197 0.67 3.22 -13.64
N LEU A 198 0.21 2.61 -14.74
CA LEU A 198 1.00 2.57 -15.98
C LEU A 198 1.26 3.98 -16.55
N VAL A 199 0.33 4.92 -16.40
CA VAL A 199 0.55 6.33 -16.77
C VAL A 199 1.65 6.94 -15.90
N ASP A 200 1.61 6.70 -14.59
CA ASP A 200 2.65 7.17 -13.67
C ASP A 200 4.03 6.58 -14.03
N HIS A 201 4.10 5.28 -14.31
CA HIS A 201 5.32 4.62 -14.75
C HIS A 201 5.91 5.23 -16.02
N LYS A 202 5.07 5.60 -16.99
CA LYS A 202 5.51 6.31 -18.20
C LYS A 202 6.09 7.69 -17.90
N GLN A 203 5.57 8.39 -16.89
CA GLN A 203 6.13 9.68 -16.45
C GLN A 203 7.50 9.50 -15.78
N ILE A 204 7.65 8.49 -14.93
CA ILE A 204 8.95 8.14 -14.31
C ILE A 204 9.98 7.83 -15.39
N LEU A 205 9.64 6.97 -16.35
CA LEU A 205 10.52 6.64 -17.47
C LEU A 205 10.89 7.87 -18.30
N ALA A 206 9.93 8.76 -18.56
CA ALA A 206 10.20 10.00 -19.30
C ALA A 206 11.20 10.92 -18.57
N ALA A 207 11.14 10.99 -17.24
CA ALA A 207 12.12 11.74 -16.45
C ALA A 207 13.51 11.07 -16.47
N LEU A 208 13.57 9.75 -16.33
CA LEU A 208 14.82 8.98 -16.42
C LEU A 208 15.51 9.13 -17.77
N ILE A 209 14.76 9.11 -18.89
CA ILE A 209 15.29 9.33 -20.24
C ILE A 209 15.92 10.72 -20.38
N LYS A 210 15.31 11.73 -19.75
CA LYS A 210 15.80 13.11 -19.76
C LYS A 210 16.97 13.32 -18.79
N LYS A 211 17.33 12.31 -18.01
CA LYS A 211 18.28 12.39 -16.89
C LYS A 211 17.94 13.51 -15.89
N ASP A 212 16.64 13.76 -15.71
CA ASP A 212 16.13 14.74 -14.76
C ASP A 212 15.89 14.07 -13.42
N ALA A 213 16.87 14.17 -12.53
CA ALA A 213 16.85 13.51 -11.22
C ALA A 213 15.69 13.99 -10.34
N ARG A 214 15.43 15.30 -10.31
CA ARG A 214 14.35 15.89 -9.52
C ARG A 214 12.99 15.42 -10.05
N ALA A 215 12.80 15.46 -11.37
CA ALA A 215 11.55 14.98 -11.97
C ALA A 215 11.33 13.47 -11.75
N ALA A 216 12.40 12.66 -11.79
CA ALA A 216 12.30 11.22 -11.54
C ALA A 216 11.89 10.92 -10.10
N LYS A 217 12.48 11.65 -9.13
CA LYS A 217 12.11 11.57 -7.71
C LYS A 217 10.63 11.88 -7.51
N LEU A 218 10.18 13.02 -8.04
CA LEU A 218 8.82 13.49 -7.86
C LEU A 218 7.80 12.56 -8.52
N ALA A 219 8.09 12.07 -9.73
CA ALA A 219 7.21 11.13 -10.43
C ALA A 219 7.06 9.80 -9.66
N MET A 220 8.15 9.26 -9.10
CA MET A 220 8.09 8.03 -8.30
C MET A 220 7.38 8.24 -6.96
N TRP A 221 7.62 9.39 -6.31
CA TRP A 221 6.89 9.77 -5.11
C TRP A 221 5.37 9.84 -5.37
N GLN A 222 4.98 10.51 -6.45
CA GLN A 222 3.58 10.69 -6.83
C GLN A 222 2.93 9.36 -7.23
N HIS A 223 3.65 8.48 -7.93
CA HIS A 223 3.18 7.13 -8.23
C HIS A 223 2.77 6.37 -6.95
N LEU A 224 3.65 6.33 -5.96
CA LEU A 224 3.37 5.61 -4.70
C LEU A 224 2.31 6.32 -3.85
N GLU A 225 2.17 7.64 -3.98
CA GLU A 225 1.04 8.38 -3.40
C GLU A 225 -0.28 7.99 -4.07
N ASN A 226 -0.33 7.89 -5.40
CA ASN A 226 -1.51 7.46 -6.15
C ASN A 226 -1.91 6.02 -5.77
N VAL A 227 -0.93 5.13 -5.59
CA VAL A 227 -1.16 3.77 -5.06
C VAL A 227 -1.83 3.84 -3.68
N LYS A 228 -1.29 4.65 -2.77
CA LYS A 228 -1.86 4.84 -1.42
C LYS A 228 -3.29 5.35 -1.46
N GLN A 229 -3.57 6.38 -2.25
CA GLN A 229 -4.90 6.98 -2.37
C GLN A 229 -5.93 5.98 -2.90
N ARG A 230 -5.58 5.25 -3.96
CA ARG A 230 -6.45 4.21 -4.53
C ARG A 230 -6.77 3.12 -3.51
N LEU A 231 -5.81 2.71 -2.69
CA LEU A 231 -6.04 1.72 -1.63
C LEU A 231 -6.94 2.25 -0.50
N LEU A 232 -7.07 3.58 -0.35
CA LEU A 232 -7.96 4.23 0.62
C LEU A 232 -9.36 4.56 0.08
N GLU A 233 -9.53 4.75 -1.24
CA GLU A 233 -10.81 5.15 -1.88
C GLU A 233 -11.97 4.18 -1.58
N PHE A 234 -11.70 2.92 -1.23
CA PHE A 234 -12.73 1.91 -0.92
C PHE A 234 -13.45 2.11 0.42
N SER A 235 -13.06 3.12 1.18
CA SER A 235 -13.72 3.51 2.43
C SER A 235 -14.90 4.47 2.23
N ASN A 236 -15.15 4.97 1.01
CA ASN A 236 -16.13 6.05 0.78
C ASN A 236 -16.70 6.08 -0.64
N VAL A 237 -17.52 5.10 -1.04
CA VAL A 237 -18.07 5.06 -2.42
C VAL A 237 -19.22 6.06 -2.66
N ASP A 238 -19.76 6.69 -1.61
CA ASP A 238 -20.92 7.60 -1.71
C ASP A 238 -20.62 9.09 -1.38
N ASP A 239 -19.36 9.48 -1.23
CA ASP A 239 -19.04 10.86 -0.80
C ASP A 239 -18.76 11.81 -1.98
N ILE A 240 -19.73 12.66 -2.23
CA ILE A 240 -19.72 13.78 -3.19
C ILE A 240 -18.69 14.87 -2.85
N TYR A 241 -18.01 14.79 -1.71
CA TYR A 241 -16.98 15.72 -1.25
C TYR A 241 -15.58 15.10 -1.13
N PHE A 242 -15.26 14.06 -1.92
CA PHE A 242 -13.89 13.54 -2.00
C PHE A 242 -12.92 14.61 -2.53
N ASP A 243 -12.34 15.41 -1.64
CA ASP A 243 -11.09 16.11 -1.91
C ASP A 243 -9.94 15.15 -1.56
N GLY A 244 -9.06 14.91 -2.52
CA GLY A 244 -7.87 14.06 -2.35
C GLY A 244 -6.80 14.70 -1.45
N TYR A 245 -7.15 15.64 -0.57
CA TYR A 245 -6.22 16.45 0.22
C TYR A 245 -6.40 16.20 1.71
N LEU A 246 -6.19 14.96 2.12
CA LEU A 246 -6.06 14.64 3.55
C LEU A 246 -4.91 13.67 3.82
N PHE A 247 -3.77 14.03 3.26
CA PHE A 247 -2.49 13.94 3.95
C PHE A 247 -1.78 15.26 3.64
N GLU A 248 -1.12 15.87 4.63
CA GLU A 248 -0.03 16.80 4.32
C GLU A 248 1.00 15.99 3.52
N SER A 249 0.81 15.95 2.20
CA SER A 249 1.93 15.92 1.30
C SER A 249 2.78 17.11 1.75
N TRP A 250 4.03 16.86 2.10
CA TRP A 250 5.04 17.86 1.82
C TRP A 250 5.32 17.71 0.32
N PRO A 251 4.62 18.44 -0.57
CA PRO A 251 5.18 18.64 -1.89
C PRO A 251 6.55 19.27 -1.64
N LEU A 252 7.60 18.69 -2.20
CA LEU A 252 8.97 19.24 -2.16
C LEU A 252 9.09 20.58 -2.94
N ASP A 253 7.99 21.30 -3.11
CA ASP A 253 7.91 22.55 -3.86
C ASP A 253 8.00 23.79 -2.97
N ASN A 254 8.09 23.64 -1.64
CA ASN A 254 8.32 24.74 -0.72
C ASN A 254 9.54 24.48 0.20
N VAL A 255 10.74 24.48 -0.38
CA VAL A 255 11.97 24.75 0.39
C VAL A 255 12.81 25.79 -0.37
N ASP A 256 12.23 26.96 -0.57
CA ASP A 256 12.98 28.19 -0.76
C ASP A 256 12.78 29.06 0.50
N ALA A 257 13.65 28.85 1.48
CA ALA A 257 14.02 29.81 2.53
C ALA A 257 15.38 29.44 3.12
#